data_AF-A0AAW4KQX6-F1
#
_entry.id   AF-A0AAW4KQX6-F1
#
_cell.length_a   1.000
_cell.length_b   1.000
_cell.length_c   1.000
_cell.angle_alpha   90.00
_cell.angle_beta   90.00
_cell.angle_gamma   90.00
#
_symmetry.space_group_name_H-M   'P 1'
#
loop_
_entity.id
_entity.type
_entity.pdbx_description
1 polymer ?
#
loop_
_entity_poly.entity_id
_entity_poly.type
_entity_poly.pdbx_seq_one_letter_code
_entity_poly.pdbx_strand_id
1 'polypeptide(L)'
;MMAVLVPPSIAEFTEDQAPPALLQWLRQQHAAGTVLGGVCIGSIMLARSGLLDGRSATTHWSSAKSFAASYPAVRLEADKPIVDD
;
A
#
# COMPACT_ATOMS: atom_id res chain seq x y z
N MET A 1 -9.11 -1.71 -19.38
CA MET A 1 -8.85 -1.91 -17.94
C MET A 1 -7.39 -1.61 -17.71
N MET A 2 -7.07 -0.66 -16.84
CA MET A 2 -5.68 -0.24 -16.55
C MET A 2 -5.34 -0.66 -15.13
N ALA A 3 -4.10 -1.08 -14.90
CA ALA A 3 -3.60 -1.43 -13.59
C ALA A 3 -2.28 -0.71 -13.32
N VAL A 4 -2.07 -0.32 -12.06
CA VAL A 4 -0.83 0.27 -11.56
C VAL A 4 -0.31 -0.60 -10.42
N LEU A 5 0.93 -1.06 -10.56
CA LEU A 5 1.62 -1.82 -9.53
C LEU A 5 2.69 -0.93 -8.90
N VAL A 6 2.59 -0.71 -7.59
CA VAL A 6 3.64 -0.04 -6.81
C VAL A 6 4.71 -1.08 -6.46
N PRO A 7 5.94 -0.93 -6.98
CA PRO A 7 6.97 -1.94 -6.87
C PRO A 7 7.52 -2.06 -5.44
N PRO A 8 8.25 -3.16 -5.14
CA PRO A 8 9.06 -3.24 -3.93
C PRO A 8 10.23 -2.24 -4.00
N SER A 9 10.81 -1.92 -2.85
CA SER A 9 12.10 -1.22 -2.76
C SER A 9 13.10 -2.11 -2.05
N ILE A 10 14.36 -2.09 -2.51
CA ILE A 10 15.51 -2.70 -1.83
C ILE A 10 16.22 -1.71 -0.88
N ALA A 11 15.95 -0.41 -1.05
CA ALA A 11 16.45 0.62 -0.15
C ALA A 11 15.50 0.76 1.04
N GLU A 12 16.06 1.10 2.21
CA GLU A 12 15.28 1.46 3.38
C GLU A 12 14.24 2.52 3.00
N PHE A 13 12.97 2.15 3.14
CA PHE A 13 11.87 3.07 2.90
C PHE A 13 11.58 3.81 4.19
N THR A 14 11.81 5.12 4.18
CA THR A 14 11.36 5.99 5.26
C THR A 14 10.00 6.56 4.91
N GLU A 15 9.17 6.80 5.93
CA GLU A 15 7.86 7.43 5.73
C GLU A 15 7.99 8.81 5.07
N ASP A 16 9.15 9.46 4.97
CA ASP A 16 9.27 10.73 4.24
C ASP A 16 9.40 10.57 2.71
N GLN A 17 9.53 9.34 2.22
CA GLN A 17 9.80 9.04 0.80
C GLN A 17 8.58 8.81 -0.09
N ALA A 18 7.35 9.04 0.40
CA ALA A 18 6.17 9.09 -0.49
C ALA A 18 5.73 10.55 -0.68
N PRO A 19 6.12 11.20 -1.81
CA PRO A 19 5.75 12.59 -2.07
C PRO A 19 4.22 12.76 -2.04
N PRO A 20 3.70 13.85 -1.47
CA PRO A 20 2.25 14.11 -1.46
C PRO A 20 1.61 14.05 -2.85
N ALA A 21 2.34 14.47 -3.89
CA ALA A 21 1.91 14.40 -5.28
C ALA A 21 1.70 12.94 -5.76
N LEU A 22 2.55 12.00 -5.32
CA LEU A 22 2.39 10.58 -5.64
C LEU A 22 1.14 10.00 -4.97
N LEU A 23 0.92 10.31 -3.69
CA LEU A 23 -0.27 9.86 -2.97
C LEU A 23 -1.56 10.42 -3.60
N GLN A 24 -1.54 11.70 -4.00
CA GLN A 24 -2.64 12.31 -4.73
C GLN A 24 -2.88 11.64 -6.08
N TRP A 25 -1.81 11.36 -6.83
CA TRP A 25 -1.90 10.69 -8.12
C TRP A 25 -2.50 9.28 -7.98
N LEU A 26 -2.09 8.49 -6.99
CA LEU A 26 -2.67 7.17 -6.71
C LEU A 26 -4.18 7.26 -6.46
N ARG A 27 -4.62 8.23 -5.65
CA ARG A 27 -6.06 8.46 -5.40
C ARG A 27 -6.82 8.82 -6.69
N GLN A 28 -6.23 9.64 -7.54
CA GLN A 28 -6.82 10.00 -8.83
C GLN A 28 -6.93 8.79 -9.77
N GLN A 29 -5.90 7.94 -9.83
CA GLN A 29 -5.96 6.72 -10.64
C GLN A 29 -7.05 5.78 -10.14
N HIS A 30 -7.15 5.58 -8.82
CA HIS A 30 -8.22 4.77 -8.23
C HIS A 30 -9.61 5.33 -8.53
N ALA A 31 -9.80 6.65 -8.37
CA ALA A 31 -11.06 7.31 -8.69
C ALA A 31 -11.44 7.21 -10.18
N ALA A 32 -10.45 7.07 -11.08
CA ALA A 32 -10.67 6.82 -12.50
C ALA A 32 -10.94 5.34 -12.85
N GLY A 33 -11.05 4.46 -11.86
CA GLY A 33 -11.31 3.03 -12.06
C GLY A 33 -10.07 2.19 -12.38
N THR A 34 -8.87 2.71 -12.11
CA THR A 34 -7.61 1.96 -12.25
C THR A 34 -7.46 0.99 -11.09
N VAL A 35 -7.14 -0.27 -11.39
CA VAL A 35 -6.80 -1.26 -10.36
C VAL A 35 -5.42 -0.93 -9.80
N LEU A 36 -5.31 -0.86 -8.47
CA LEU A 36 -4.04 -0.60 -7.80
C LEU A 36 -3.59 -1.82 -7.02
N GLY A 37 -2.30 -2.17 -7.13
CA GLY A 37 -1.66 -3.20 -6.33
C GLY A 37 -0.32 -2.72 -5.80
N GLY A 38 0.14 -3.28 -4.68
CA GLY A 38 1.42 -2.93 -4.07
C GLY A 38 2.15 -4.17 -3.60
N VAL A 39 3.47 -4.21 -3.79
CA VAL A 39 4.32 -5.35 -3.40
C VAL A 39 5.28 -4.91 -2.31
N CYS A 40 5.36 -5.65 -1.20
CA CYS A 40 6.29 -5.35 -0.09
C CYS A 40 6.07 -3.92 0.42
N ILE A 41 7.04 -3.03 0.25
CA ILE A 41 6.96 -1.60 0.61
C ILE A 41 5.92 -0.86 -0.24
N GLY A 42 5.60 -1.35 -1.45
CA GLY A 42 4.55 -0.76 -2.28
C GLY A 42 3.18 -0.75 -1.60
N SER A 43 2.89 -1.72 -0.71
CA SER A 43 1.63 -1.70 0.05
C SER A 43 1.60 -0.63 1.14
N ILE A 44 2.76 -0.21 1.67
CA ILE A 44 2.87 0.93 2.60
C ILE A 44 2.45 2.22 1.90
N MET A 45 2.85 2.43 0.65
CA MET A 45 2.45 3.63 -0.10
C MET A 45 0.94 3.69 -0.34
N LEU A 46 0.33 2.53 -0.66
CA LEU A 46 -1.12 2.43 -0.79
C LEU A 46 -1.82 2.67 0.55
N ALA A 47 -1.32 2.13 1.66
CA ALA A 47 -1.86 2.38 3.00
C ALA A 47 -1.79 3.86 3.35
N ARG A 48 -0.64 4.51 3.14
CA ARG A 48 -0.43 5.93 3.40
C ARG A 48 -1.30 6.85 2.55
N SER A 49 -1.70 6.40 1.36
CA SER A 49 -2.65 7.14 0.54
C SER A 49 -4.07 7.17 1.15
N GLY A 50 -4.36 6.30 2.12
CA GLY A 50 -5.69 6.09 2.72
C GLY A 50 -6.59 5.16 1.89
N LEU A 51 -6.12 4.69 0.73
CA LEU A 51 -6.91 3.84 -0.18
C LEU A 51 -7.12 2.41 0.36
N LEU A 52 -6.38 2.02 1.40
CA LEU A 52 -6.54 0.73 2.07
C LEU A 52 -7.32 0.82 3.39
N ASP A 53 -7.75 2.02 3.81
CA ASP A 53 -8.50 2.17 5.05
C ASP A 53 -9.82 1.38 4.98
N GLY A 54 -10.03 0.49 5.95
CA GLY A 54 -11.17 -0.43 5.99
C GLY A 54 -11.05 -1.66 5.07
N ARG A 55 -9.95 -1.81 4.32
CA ARG A 55 -9.73 -2.88 3.36
C ARG A 55 -8.71 -3.90 3.85
N SER A 56 -8.73 -5.08 3.22
CA SER A 56 -7.74 -6.12 3.50
C SER A 56 -6.45 -5.88 2.70
N ALA A 57 -5.30 -6.09 3.33
CA ALA A 57 -4.01 -5.97 2.66
C ALA A 57 -2.97 -6.93 3.26
N THR A 58 -1.89 -7.17 2.52
CA THR A 58 -0.69 -7.83 3.04
C THR A 58 0.54 -6.95 2.78
N THR A 59 1.64 -7.24 3.48
CA THR A 59 2.91 -6.54 3.32
C THR A 59 4.06 -7.49 3.58
N HIS A 60 5.29 -7.00 3.46
CA HIS A 60 6.46 -7.81 3.78
C HIS A 60 6.49 -8.18 5.27
N TRP A 61 6.81 -9.43 5.57
CA TRP A 61 6.78 -9.98 6.93
C TRP A 61 7.59 -9.14 7.93
N SER A 62 8.74 -8.60 7.52
CA SER A 62 9.59 -7.78 8.40
C SER A 62 8.97 -6.41 8.73
N SER A 63 8.03 -5.94 7.90
CA SER A 63 7.33 -4.66 8.05
C SER A 63 5.92 -4.83 8.61
N ALA A 64 5.41 -6.06 8.79
CA ALA A 64 4.04 -6.31 9.22
C ALA A 64 3.70 -5.63 10.56
N LYS A 65 4.61 -5.70 11.54
CA LYS A 65 4.40 -5.10 12.86
C LYS A 65 4.34 -3.57 12.80
N SER A 66 5.25 -2.92 12.08
CA SER A 66 5.24 -1.47 11.93
C SER A 66 4.06 -1.00 11.08
N PHE A 67 3.72 -1.74 10.01
CA PHE A 67 2.55 -1.47 9.18
C PHE A 67 1.27 -1.45 10.00
N ALA A 68 1.02 -2.50 10.81
CA ALA A 68 -0.18 -2.58 11.63
C ALA A 68 -0.26 -1.46 12.68
N ALA A 69 0.88 -1.00 13.18
CA ALA A 69 0.96 0.11 14.12
C ALA A 69 0.69 1.47 13.45
N SER A 70 1.26 1.72 12.27
CA SER A 70 1.08 2.98 11.51
C SER A 70 -0.29 3.08 10.83
N TYR A 71 -0.89 1.96 10.42
CA TYR A 71 -2.13 1.91 9.64
C TYR A 71 -3.19 1.00 10.28
N PRO A 72 -3.68 1.34 11.50
CA PRO A 72 -4.62 0.49 12.24
C PRO A 72 -6.00 0.36 11.59
N ALA A 73 -6.33 1.23 10.63
CA ALA A 73 -7.57 1.15 9.85
C ALA A 73 -7.51 0.07 8.75
N VAL A 74 -6.32 -0.43 8.41
CA VAL A 74 -6.13 -1.48 7.40
C VAL A 74 -6.23 -2.84 8.07
N ARG A 75 -7.02 -3.76 7.51
CA ARG A 75 -7.07 -5.15 7.95
C ARG A 75 -5.86 -5.90 7.39
N LEU A 76 -4.77 -5.92 8.16
CA LEU A 76 -3.54 -6.61 7.76
C LEU A 76 -3.69 -8.13 7.88
N GLU A 77 -3.51 -8.84 6.76
CA GLU A 77 -3.49 -10.29 6.67
C GLU A 77 -2.06 -10.79 6.40
N ALA A 78 -1.17 -10.57 7.37
CA ALA A 78 0.28 -10.79 7.22
C ALA A 78 0.68 -12.25 6.91
N ASP A 79 -0.18 -13.22 7.21
CA ASP A 79 0.05 -14.64 6.96
C ASP A 79 -0.25 -15.04 5.50
N LYS A 80 -0.81 -14.12 4.70
CA LYS A 80 -1.13 -14.37 3.29
C LYS A 80 -0.06 -13.77 2.36
N PRO A 81 0.38 -14.53 1.34
CA PRO A 81 1.37 -14.03 0.39
C PRO A 81 0.79 -12.96 -0.56
N ILE A 82 -0.52 -13.02 -0.85
CA ILE A 82 -1.24 -12.09 -1.72
C ILE A 82 -2.65 -11.91 -1.12
N VAL A 83 -3.18 -10.69 -1.21
CA VAL A 83 -4.56 -10.33 -0.87
C VAL A 83 -5.15 -9.58 -2.06
N ASP A 84 -6.38 -9.94 -2.42
CA ASP A 84 -7.22 -9.26 -3.42
C ASP A 84 -8.56 -8.93 -2.73
N ASP A 85 -9.04 -7.70 -2.91
CA ASP A 85 -10.19 -7.10 -2.19
C ASP A 85 -11.01 -6.17 -3.10
#